data_AF-A0A965A940-F1
#
_entry.id   AF-A0A965A940-F1
#
_cell.length_a   1.000
_cell.length_b   1.000
_cell.length_c   1.000
_cell.angle_alpha   90.00
_cell.angle_beta   90.00
_cell.angle_gamma   90.00
#
_symmetry.space_group_name_H-M   'P 1'
#
loop_
_entity.id
_entity.type
_entity.pdbx_description
1 polymer ?
#
loop_
_entity_poly.entity_id
_entity_poly.type
_entity_poly.pdbx_seq_one_letter_code
_entity_poly.pdbx_strand_id
1 'polypeptide(L)'
;MKTIVLSLTCLFWLQLAYGQNNEEALIKAVVNSAYVEGIQNSGNVADIRKGFHPSFTMLRVIENDVKPYAIEEWIAAIEKRKAEAKPDTKAIRTEANFLSVDVTGTAATVKLELYREGKKTFTDYIVLYKFAEGWRIVSKTFYRHP
;
A
#
# COMPACT_ATOMS: atom_id res chain seq x y z
N MET A 1 43.69 -14.57 -9.01
CA MET A 1 42.37 -15.26 -8.97
C MET A 1 41.53 -14.85 -7.76
N LYS A 2 42.02 -14.91 -6.51
CA LYS A 2 41.25 -14.52 -5.32
C LYS A 2 40.71 -13.07 -5.35
N THR A 3 41.51 -12.11 -5.80
CA THR A 3 41.11 -10.69 -5.96
C THR A 3 40.07 -10.47 -7.06
N ILE A 4 40.16 -11.21 -8.17
CA ILE A 4 39.18 -11.14 -9.27
C ILE A 4 37.83 -11.73 -8.84
N VAL A 5 37.84 -12.86 -8.12
CA VAL A 5 36.63 -13.47 -7.55
C VAL A 5 35.97 -12.54 -6.53
N LEU A 6 36.74 -11.88 -5.66
CA LEU A 6 36.22 -10.93 -4.67
C LEU A 6 35.53 -9.71 -5.34
N SER A 7 36.12 -9.20 -6.42
CA SER A 7 35.55 -8.07 -7.19
C SER A 7 34.26 -8.45 -7.93
N LEU A 8 34.20 -9.65 -8.53
CA LEU A 8 33.01 -10.17 -9.21
C LEU A 8 31.85 -10.41 -8.23
N THR A 9 32.13 -10.93 -7.04
CA THR A 9 31.10 -11.04 -6.00
C THR A 9 30.57 -9.67 -5.59
N CYS A 10 31.44 -8.68 -5.40
CA CYS A 10 31.03 -7.33 -4.99
C CYS A 10 30.11 -6.65 -6.02
N LEU A 11 30.41 -6.80 -7.31
CA LEU A 11 29.57 -6.30 -8.41
C LEU A 11 28.17 -6.94 -8.44
N PHE A 12 28.04 -8.21 -8.06
CA PHE A 12 26.75 -8.91 -8.00
C PHE A 12 25.86 -8.41 -6.86
N TRP A 13 26.44 -8.18 -5.67
CA TRP A 13 25.72 -7.60 -4.52
C TRP A 13 25.21 -6.18 -4.81
N LEU A 14 25.98 -5.37 -5.54
CA LEU A 14 25.58 -4.03 -5.96
C LEU A 14 24.33 -4.07 -6.86
N GLN A 15 24.26 -4.97 -7.85
CA GLN A 15 23.10 -5.05 -8.73
C GLN A 15 21.82 -5.49 -8.01
N LEU A 16 21.92 -6.43 -7.06
CA LEU A 16 20.78 -6.85 -6.24
C LEU A 16 20.24 -5.70 -5.38
N ALA A 17 21.14 -4.93 -4.74
CA ALA A 17 20.75 -3.77 -3.93
C ALA A 17 20.08 -2.66 -4.78
N TYR A 18 20.61 -2.39 -5.98
CA TYR A 18 20.00 -1.43 -6.91
C TYR A 18 18.62 -1.85 -7.38
N GLY A 19 18.41 -3.14 -7.69
CA GLY A 19 17.11 -3.68 -8.05
C GLY A 19 16.10 -3.52 -6.90
N GLN A 20 16.48 -3.88 -5.68
CA GLN A 20 15.62 -3.78 -4.50
C GLN A 20 15.17 -2.33 -4.21
N ASN A 21 16.10 -1.36 -4.29
CA ASN A 21 15.77 0.05 -4.09
C ASN A 21 14.76 0.58 -5.13
N ASN A 22 14.84 0.10 -6.36
CA ASN A 22 13.88 0.47 -7.42
C ASN A 22 12.49 -0.13 -7.16
N GLU A 23 12.42 -1.41 -6.79
CA GLU A 23 11.14 -2.06 -6.46
C GLU A 23 10.45 -1.38 -5.28
N GLU A 24 11.21 -1.05 -4.22
CA GLU A 24 10.69 -0.33 -3.07
C GLU A 24 10.04 1.00 -3.46
N ALA A 25 10.71 1.80 -4.31
CA ALA A 25 10.17 3.07 -4.78
C ALA A 25 8.88 2.90 -5.58
N LEU A 26 8.82 1.90 -6.48
CA LEU A 26 7.63 1.59 -7.26
C LEU A 26 6.46 1.13 -6.37
N ILE A 27 6.73 0.28 -5.39
CA ILE A 27 5.73 -0.19 -4.42
C ILE A 27 5.19 0.98 -3.60
N LYS A 28 6.07 1.84 -3.06
CA LYS A 28 5.68 3.05 -2.33
C LYS A 28 4.83 3.97 -3.20
N ALA A 29 5.14 4.13 -4.49
CA ALA A 29 4.35 4.94 -5.41
C ALA A 29 2.94 4.37 -5.64
N VAL A 30 2.80 3.05 -5.78
CA VAL A 30 1.49 2.38 -5.90
C VAL A 30 0.67 2.54 -4.61
N VAL A 31 1.29 2.28 -3.45
CA VAL A 31 0.61 2.42 -2.15
C VAL A 31 0.23 3.88 -1.90
N ASN A 32 1.09 4.84 -2.23
CA ASN A 32 0.77 6.25 -2.04
C ASN A 32 -0.39 6.70 -2.94
N SER A 33 -0.34 6.39 -4.24
CA SER A 33 -1.36 6.84 -5.19
C SER A 33 -2.73 6.18 -4.96
N ALA A 34 -2.76 4.85 -4.91
CA ALA A 34 -4.03 4.12 -4.84
C ALA A 34 -4.59 4.03 -3.42
N TYR A 35 -3.73 3.87 -2.41
CA TYR A 35 -4.18 3.63 -1.04
C TYR A 35 -4.20 4.90 -0.17
N VAL A 36 -3.10 5.65 -0.09
CA VAL A 36 -3.06 6.85 0.78
C VAL A 36 -3.89 7.97 0.15
N GLU A 37 -3.58 8.36 -1.08
CA GLU A 37 -4.30 9.43 -1.78
C GLU A 37 -5.68 8.98 -2.25
N GLY A 38 -5.76 7.81 -2.90
CA GLY A 38 -7.01 7.26 -3.39
C GLY A 38 -8.00 6.92 -2.27
N ILE A 39 -7.70 5.92 -1.46
CA ILE A 39 -8.63 5.41 -0.45
C ILE A 39 -8.73 6.33 0.78
N GLN A 40 -7.60 6.68 1.43
CA GLN A 40 -7.63 7.39 2.71
C GLN A 40 -8.01 8.87 2.56
N ASN A 41 -7.55 9.51 1.47
CA ASN A 41 -7.82 10.91 1.17
C ASN A 41 -8.92 11.12 0.14
N SER A 42 -9.69 10.06 -0.18
CA SER A 42 -10.83 10.13 -1.10
C SER A 42 -10.45 10.74 -2.47
N GLY A 43 -9.32 10.32 -3.02
CA GLY A 43 -8.79 10.76 -4.31
C GLY A 43 -9.55 10.18 -5.52
N ASN A 44 -8.85 10.08 -6.65
CA ASN A 44 -9.42 9.63 -7.92
C ASN A 44 -9.66 8.10 -7.92
N VAL A 45 -10.88 7.69 -8.30
CA VAL A 45 -11.27 6.26 -8.37
C VAL A 45 -10.47 5.50 -9.43
N ALA A 46 -10.05 6.15 -10.52
CA ALA A 46 -9.21 5.52 -11.53
C ALA A 46 -7.85 5.09 -10.97
N ASP A 47 -7.25 5.91 -10.10
CA ASP A 47 -5.97 5.58 -9.45
C ASP A 47 -6.12 4.43 -8.46
N ILE A 48 -7.24 4.38 -7.73
CA ILE A 48 -7.59 3.25 -6.87
C ILE A 48 -7.67 1.96 -7.70
N ARG A 49 -8.48 1.93 -8.77
CA ARG A 49 -8.64 0.72 -9.60
C ARG A 49 -7.35 0.28 -10.29
N LYS A 50 -6.47 1.24 -10.63
CA LYS A 50 -5.16 0.94 -11.20
C LYS A 50 -4.25 0.24 -10.18
N GLY A 51 -4.20 0.72 -8.93
CA GLY A 51 -3.30 0.17 -7.92
C GLY A 51 -3.81 -1.07 -7.19
N PHE A 52 -5.12 -1.33 -7.14
CA PHE A 52 -5.69 -2.53 -6.53
C PHE A 52 -5.96 -3.61 -7.57
N HIS A 53 -5.63 -4.86 -7.28
CA HIS A 53 -6.03 -6.00 -8.12
C HIS A 53 -7.55 -6.26 -7.96
N PRO A 54 -8.30 -6.68 -8.99
CA PRO A 54 -9.75 -6.90 -8.88
C PRO A 54 -10.14 -7.97 -7.84
N SER A 55 -9.25 -8.92 -7.57
CA SER A 55 -9.46 -9.93 -6.52
C SER A 55 -9.13 -9.43 -5.10
N PHE A 56 -8.79 -8.15 -4.93
CA PHE A 56 -8.43 -7.61 -3.63
C PHE A 56 -9.54 -7.85 -2.61
N THR A 57 -9.16 -8.36 -1.44
CA THR A 57 -10.02 -8.46 -0.27
C THR A 57 -9.25 -8.04 0.97
N MET A 58 -9.79 -7.06 1.70
CA MET A 58 -9.33 -6.72 3.05
C MET A 58 -10.01 -7.65 4.06
N LEU A 59 -9.21 -8.32 4.88
CA LEU A 59 -9.72 -9.20 5.94
C LEU A 59 -9.77 -8.43 7.25
N ARG A 60 -10.97 -8.28 7.83
CA ARG A 60 -11.22 -7.48 9.04
C ARG A 60 -11.66 -8.38 10.18
N VAL A 61 -11.06 -8.21 11.36
CA VAL A 61 -11.55 -8.83 12.59
C VAL A 61 -12.69 -7.98 13.15
N ILE A 62 -13.87 -8.56 13.28
CA ILE A 62 -15.08 -7.94 13.83
C ILE A 62 -15.72 -8.97 14.75
N GLU A 63 -15.90 -8.65 16.03
CA GLU A 63 -16.58 -9.55 17.00
C GLU A 63 -15.99 -10.97 17.03
N ASN A 64 -14.66 -11.09 16.96
CA ASN A 64 -13.92 -12.36 16.89
C ASN A 64 -14.19 -13.21 15.63
N ASP A 65 -14.70 -12.60 14.57
CA ASP A 65 -14.88 -13.21 13.25
C ASP A 65 -14.11 -12.44 12.17
N VAL A 66 -13.75 -13.11 11.07
CA VAL A 66 -13.03 -12.51 9.94
C VAL A 66 -14.01 -12.24 8.81
N LYS A 67 -14.25 -10.95 8.54
CA LYS A 67 -15.15 -10.51 7.47
C LYS A 67 -14.38 -9.91 6.29
N PRO A 68 -14.63 -10.38 5.06
CA PRO A 68 -14.03 -9.80 3.87
C PRO A 68 -14.58 -8.38 3.61
N TYR A 69 -13.84 -7.62 2.83
CA TYR A 69 -14.28 -6.35 2.27
C TYR A 69 -13.59 -6.13 0.93
N ALA A 70 -14.39 -6.21 -0.14
CA ALA A 70 -13.89 -6.11 -1.50
C ALA A 70 -13.54 -4.66 -1.88
N ILE A 71 -12.68 -4.48 -2.88
CA ILE A 71 -12.27 -3.14 -3.32
C ILE A 71 -13.45 -2.32 -3.86
N GLU A 72 -14.35 -2.92 -4.63
CA GLU A 72 -15.51 -2.20 -5.20
C GLU A 72 -16.51 -1.78 -4.11
N GLU A 73 -16.69 -2.59 -3.06
CA GLU A 73 -17.47 -2.18 -1.89
C GLU A 73 -16.85 -0.96 -1.19
N TRP A 74 -15.52 -0.91 -1.10
CA TRP A 74 -14.81 0.23 -0.54
C TRP A 74 -14.93 1.48 -1.41
N ILE A 75 -14.79 1.34 -2.73
CA ILE A 75 -14.97 2.44 -3.69
C ILE A 75 -16.38 3.01 -3.57
N ALA A 76 -17.41 2.17 -3.57
CA ALA A 76 -18.80 2.60 -3.42
C ALA A 76 -19.02 3.38 -2.11
N ALA A 77 -18.43 2.93 -1.00
CA ALA A 77 -18.50 3.64 0.28
C ALA A 77 -17.77 5.00 0.25
N ILE A 78 -16.70 5.15 -0.53
CA ILE A 78 -16.02 6.44 -0.74
C ILE A 78 -16.89 7.38 -1.57
N GLU A 79 -17.41 6.91 -2.70
CA GLU A 79 -18.27 7.71 -3.58
C GLU A 79 -19.53 8.21 -2.86
N LYS A 80 -20.17 7.33 -2.08
CA LYS A 80 -21.31 7.70 -1.23
C LYS A 80 -20.95 8.82 -0.26
N ARG A 81 -19.83 8.70 0.47
CA ARG A 81 -19.38 9.74 1.40
C ARG A 81 -19.07 11.06 0.72
N LYS A 82 -18.54 11.04 -0.51
CA LYS A 82 -18.31 12.27 -1.30
C LYS A 82 -19.62 12.94 -1.69
N ALA A 83 -20.63 12.17 -2.10
CA ALA A 83 -21.94 12.70 -2.47
C ALA A 83 -22.68 13.31 -1.26
N GLU A 84 -22.46 12.77 -0.06
CA GLU A 84 -23.08 13.24 1.18
C GLU A 84 -22.27 14.36 1.87
N ALA A 85 -21.08 14.71 1.38
CA ALA A 85 -20.20 15.70 2.00
C ALA A 85 -20.77 17.12 1.86
N LYS A 86 -20.76 17.88 2.96
CA LYS A 86 -21.16 19.29 2.95
C LYS A 86 -20.07 20.14 2.26
N PRO A 87 -20.43 21.13 1.43
CA PRO A 87 -19.48 21.92 0.63
C PRO A 87 -18.34 22.57 1.44
N ASP A 88 -18.62 22.99 2.68
CA ASP A 88 -17.66 23.75 3.51
C ASP A 88 -16.91 22.89 4.54
N THR A 89 -17.01 21.56 4.48
CA THR A 89 -16.29 20.71 5.43
C THR A 89 -14.85 20.51 4.95
N LYS A 90 -13.88 21.13 5.64
CA LYS A 90 -12.47 20.87 5.39
C LYS A 90 -12.17 19.40 5.67
N ALA A 91 -11.81 18.65 4.62
CA ALA A 91 -11.44 17.25 4.78
C ALA A 91 -10.13 17.13 5.58
N ILE A 92 -10.19 16.40 6.69
CA ILE A 92 -9.00 16.00 7.44
C ILE A 92 -8.21 15.00 6.59
N ARG A 93 -7.00 15.39 6.20
CA ARG A 93 -6.10 14.52 5.43
C ARG A 93 -5.49 13.45 6.31
N THR A 94 -5.23 12.30 5.69
CA THR A 94 -4.47 11.20 6.25
C THR A 94 -3.06 11.25 5.68
N GLU A 95 -2.07 11.19 6.56
CA GLU A 95 -0.65 11.10 6.22
C GLU A 95 -0.18 9.66 6.46
N ALA A 96 0.78 9.20 5.65
CA ALA A 96 1.34 7.87 5.76
C ALA A 96 2.83 7.91 6.10
N ASN A 97 3.23 7.14 7.11
CA ASN A 97 4.63 6.88 7.45
C ASN A 97 4.98 5.44 7.07
N PHE A 98 5.80 5.25 6.04
CA PHE A 98 6.23 3.93 5.59
C PHE A 98 7.33 3.41 6.52
N LEU A 99 7.03 2.33 7.24
CA LEU A 99 7.97 1.75 8.21
C LEU A 99 8.90 0.72 7.57
N SER A 100 8.38 -0.12 6.68
CA SER A 100 9.17 -1.13 5.98
C SER A 100 8.52 -1.55 4.68
N VAL A 101 9.36 -1.91 3.71
CA VAL A 101 8.97 -2.59 2.48
C VAL A 101 9.86 -3.81 2.34
N ASP A 102 9.25 -4.99 2.26
CA ASP A 102 9.93 -6.25 2.04
C ASP A 102 9.54 -6.80 0.66
N VAL A 103 10.52 -7.27 -0.10
CA VAL A 103 10.33 -7.73 -1.49
C VAL A 103 11.04 -9.06 -1.69
N THR A 104 10.30 -10.07 -2.13
CA THR A 104 10.84 -11.38 -2.51
C THR A 104 10.28 -11.78 -3.87
N GLY A 105 11.11 -11.66 -4.92
CA GLY A 105 10.70 -11.96 -6.29
C GLY A 105 9.54 -11.06 -6.74
N THR A 106 8.37 -11.65 -6.99
CA THR A 106 7.15 -10.93 -7.39
C THR A 106 6.23 -10.60 -6.22
N ALA A 107 6.55 -10.99 -4.99
CA ALA A 107 5.75 -10.72 -3.81
C ALA A 107 6.36 -9.58 -2.98
N ALA A 108 5.51 -8.75 -2.38
CA ALA A 108 5.96 -7.73 -1.45
C ALA A 108 4.97 -7.49 -0.30
N THR A 109 5.51 -7.02 0.82
CA THR A 109 4.71 -6.51 1.93
C THR A 109 5.16 -5.11 2.34
N VAL A 110 4.20 -4.27 2.71
CA VAL A 110 4.45 -2.92 3.22
C VAL A 110 3.83 -2.79 4.60
N LYS A 111 4.64 -2.34 5.56
CA LYS A 111 4.13 -1.88 6.85
C LYS A 111 4.15 -0.35 6.85
N LEU A 112 3.01 0.25 7.16
CA LEU A 112 2.91 1.71 7.28
C LEU A 112 1.97 2.11 8.40
N GLU A 113 2.15 3.33 8.89
CA GLU A 113 1.27 3.96 9.87
C GLU A 113 0.49 5.09 9.21
N LEU A 114 -0.77 5.24 9.61
CA LEU A 114 -1.63 6.32 9.14
C LEU A 114 -1.89 7.32 10.27
N TYR A 115 -1.73 8.60 9.96
CA TYR A 115 -1.89 9.71 10.89
C TYR A 115 -2.98 10.66 10.41
N ARG A 116 -3.81 11.14 11.33
CA ARG A 116 -4.77 12.22 11.10
C ARG A 116 -4.59 13.26 12.20
N GLU A 117 -4.31 14.50 11.82
CA GLU A 117 -4.05 15.61 12.76
C GLU A 117 -2.97 15.26 13.78
N GLY A 118 -1.90 14.58 13.33
CA GLY A 118 -0.80 14.12 14.19
C GLY A 118 -1.12 12.91 15.07
N LYS A 119 -2.39 12.44 15.13
CA LYS A 119 -2.76 11.22 15.86
C LYS A 119 -2.61 9.99 14.97
N LYS A 120 -1.88 8.98 15.46
CA LYS A 120 -1.81 7.67 14.82
C LYS A 120 -3.17 6.97 14.89
N THR A 121 -3.70 6.57 13.73
CA THR A 121 -5.03 5.95 13.58
C THR A 121 -4.94 4.48 13.21
N PHE A 122 -4.00 4.09 12.35
CA PHE A 122 -3.82 2.71 11.92
C PHE A 122 -2.34 2.32 11.81
N THR A 123 -2.05 1.05 12.03
CA THR A 123 -0.88 0.38 11.48
C THR A 123 -1.37 -0.68 10.51
N ASP A 124 -0.95 -0.56 9.25
CA ASP A 124 -1.42 -1.38 8.15
C ASP A 124 -0.32 -2.30 7.64
N TYR A 125 -0.73 -3.50 7.24
CA TYR A 125 0.09 -4.46 6.51
C TYR A 125 -0.55 -4.67 5.15
N ILE A 126 0.11 -4.19 4.11
CA ILE A 126 -0.36 -4.25 2.72
C ILE A 126 0.44 -5.31 1.98
N VAL A 127 -0.26 -6.18 1.26
CA VAL A 127 0.36 -7.24 0.45
C VAL A 127 0.18 -6.89 -1.01
N LEU A 128 1.26 -7.03 -1.78
CA LEU A 128 1.29 -6.75 -3.21
C LEU A 128 1.89 -7.92 -4.00
N TYR A 129 1.45 -8.04 -5.26
CA TYR A 129 2.13 -8.84 -6.28
C TYR A 129 2.54 -7.96 -7.46
N LYS A 130 3.66 -8.33 -8.10
CA LYS A 130 4.12 -7.75 -9.36
C LYS A 130 3.56 -8.56 -10.53
N PHE A 131 2.81 -7.88 -11.39
CA PHE A 131 2.28 -8.40 -12.64
C PHE A 131 3.06 -7.82 -13.83
N ALA A 132 2.73 -8.23 -15.04
CA ALA A 132 3.40 -7.72 -16.25
C ALA A 132 3.24 -6.19 -16.39
N GLU A 133 2.10 -5.66 -15.95
CA GLU A 133 1.80 -4.23 -15.93
C GLU A 133 2.35 -3.46 -14.71
N GLY A 134 2.94 -4.17 -13.73
CA GLY A 134 3.52 -3.58 -12.52
C GLY A 134 2.90 -4.09 -11.21
N TRP A 135 3.21 -3.41 -10.11
CA TRP A 135 2.77 -3.78 -8.77
C TRP A 135 1.29 -3.48 -8.54
N ARG A 136 0.57 -4.40 -7.90
CA ARG A 136 -0.82 -4.18 -7.46
C ARG A 136 -1.05 -4.70 -6.05
N ILE A 137 -1.87 -3.98 -5.29
CA ILE A 137 -2.31 -4.36 -3.95
C ILE A 137 -3.34 -5.48 -4.06
N VAL A 138 -3.08 -6.59 -3.36
CA VAL A 138 -3.92 -7.80 -3.42
C VAL A 138 -4.60 -8.14 -2.10
N SER A 139 -4.07 -7.67 -0.97
CA SER A 139 -4.75 -7.80 0.33
C SER A 139 -4.21 -6.80 1.34
N LYS A 140 -4.91 -6.71 2.47
CA LYS A 140 -4.54 -5.87 3.62
C LYS A 140 -5.08 -6.45 4.92
N THR A 141 -4.29 -6.34 5.98
CA THR A 141 -4.75 -6.38 7.38
C THR A 141 -4.32 -5.11 8.11
N PHE A 142 -4.87 -4.86 9.29
CA PHE A 142 -4.54 -3.66 10.06
C PHE A 142 -4.80 -3.82 11.55
N TYR A 143 -4.17 -2.94 12.32
CA TYR A 143 -4.54 -2.61 13.70
C TYR A 143 -5.06 -1.18 13.76
N ARG A 144 -6.23 -0.98 14.40
CA ARG A 144 -6.79 0.35 14.66
C ARG A 144 -6.34 0.81 16.04
N HIS A 145 -5.63 1.93 16.09
CA HIS A 145 -5.18 2.51 17.35
C HIS A 145 -6.34 3.22 18.07
N PRO A 146 -6.32 3.27 19.42
CA PRO A 146 -7.33 3.96 20.22
C PRO A 146 -7.34 5.48 19.98
#